data_AF-A0AB37H3R0-F1
#
_entry.id   AF-A0AB37H3R0-F1
#
_cell.length_a   1.000
_cell.length_b   1.000
_cell.length_c   1.000
_cell.angle_alpha   90.00
_cell.angle_beta   90.00
_cell.angle_gamma   90.00
#
_symmetry.space_group_name_H-M   'P 1'
#
loop_
_entity.id
_entity.type
_entity.pdbx_description
1 polymer ?
#
loop_
_entity_poly.entity_id
_entity_poly.type
_entity_poly.pdbx_seq_one_letter_code
_entity_poly.pdbx_strand_id
1 'polypeptide(L)' 'MISPSNRALVVELIQDANQNGARLAKACEELHISVRTYERWVAEGGVKVDQRPLTKRPVPKNKLSEK' A
#
# COMPACT_ATOMS: atom_id res chain seq x y z
N MET A 1 -4.39 -3.65 -7.95
CA MET A 1 -3.90 -3.18 -6.64
C MET A 1 -2.41 -2.93 -6.76
N ILE A 2 -1.92 -1.73 -6.45
CA ILE A 2 -0.50 -1.36 -6.59
C ILE A 2 0.35 -2.23 -5.67
N SER A 3 1.44 -2.80 -6.23
CA SER A 3 2.35 -3.68 -5.51
C SER A 3 2.98 -2.93 -4.32
N PRO A 4 3.27 -3.61 -3.19
CA PRO A 4 3.93 -2.97 -2.05
C PRO A 4 5.21 -2.22 -2.43
N SER A 5 5.99 -2.77 -3.35
CA SER A 5 7.24 -2.18 -3.86
C SER A 5 7.02 -0.83 -4.56
N ASN A 6 5.90 -0.65 -5.26
CA ASN A 6 5.63 0.56 -6.03
C ASN A 6 4.95 1.66 -5.20
N ARG A 7 4.49 1.36 -3.98
CA ARG A 7 3.78 2.36 -3.16
C ARG A 7 4.70 3.49 -2.69
N ALA A 8 5.97 3.20 -2.40
CA ALA A 8 6.94 4.22 -2.00
C ALA A 8 7.16 5.23 -3.14
N LEU A 9 7.40 4.72 -4.35
CA LEU A 9 7.52 5.53 -5.56
C LEU A 9 6.26 6.37 -5.82
N VAL A 10 5.07 5.77 -5.67
CA VAL A 10 3.80 6.49 -5.85
C VAL A 10 3.64 7.62 -4.84
N VAL A 11 3.98 7.40 -3.57
CA VAL A 11 3.94 8.45 -2.53
C VAL A 11 4.91 9.58 -2.86
N GLU A 12 6.13 9.26 -3.29
CA GLU A 12 7.14 10.23 -3.70
C GLU A 12 6.67 11.08 -4.88
N LEU A 13 6.16 10.46 -5.95
CA LEU A 13 5.64 11.17 -7.12
C LEU A 13 4.44 12.08 -6.79
N ILE A 14 3.54 11.62 -5.91
CA ILE A 14 2.39 12.44 -5.47
C ILE A 14 2.86 13.63 -4.64
N GLN A 15 3.84 13.43 -3.75
CA GLN A 15 4.41 14.49 -2.94
C GLN A 15 5.14 15.52 -3.81
N ASP A 16 5.93 15.07 -4.78
CA ASP A 16 6.63 15.95 -5.72
C ASP A 16 5.64 16.77 -6.57
N ALA A 17 4.61 16.13 -7.14
CA ALA A 17 3.57 16.84 -7.88
C ALA A 17 2.84 17.89 -7.01
N ASN A 18 2.54 17.55 -5.76
CA ASN A 18 1.90 18.47 -4.82
C ASN A 18 2.82 19.63 -4.42
N GLN A 19 4.11 19.37 -4.26
CA GLN A 19 5.13 20.39 -3.99
C GLN A 19 5.29 21.37 -5.17
N ASN A 20 5.13 20.86 -6.40
CA ASN A 20 5.09 21.65 -7.63
C ASN A 20 3.73 22.35 -7.88
N GLY A 21 2.78 22.27 -6.94
CA GLY A 21 1.53 23.02 -6.95
C GLY A 21 0.31 22.25 -7.48
N ALA A 22 0.43 20.96 -7.80
CA ALA A 22 -0.73 20.14 -8.14
C ALA A 22 -1.61 19.91 -6.90
N ARG A 23 -2.93 19.91 -7.06
CA ARG A 23 -3.83 19.51 -5.97
C ARG A 23 -3.63 18.02 -5.68
N LEU A 24 -3.52 17.64 -4.41
CA LEU A 24 -3.37 16.24 -3.99
C LEU A 24 -4.40 15.30 -4.64
N ALA A 25 -5.67 15.72 -4.72
CA ALA A 25 -6.72 14.93 -5.37
C ALA A 25 -6.45 14.68 -6.86
N LYS A 26 -5.89 15.66 -7.58
CA LYS A 26 -5.53 15.52 -8.99
C LYS A 26 -4.28 14.66 -9.18
N ALA A 27 -3.27 14.81 -8.33
CA ALA A 27 -2.10 13.94 -8.35
C ALA A 27 -2.45 12.46 -8.07
N CYS A 28 -3.40 12.21 -7.15
CA CYS A 28 -3.89 10.86 -6.89
C CYS A 28 -4.71 10.29 -8.06
N GLU A 29 -5.50 11.13 -8.74
CA GLU A 29 -6.34 10.75 -9.89
C GLU A 29 -5.50 10.25 -11.08
N GLU A 30 -4.37 10.88 -11.37
CA GLU A 30 -3.44 10.47 -12.44
C GLU A 30 -2.88 9.05 -12.25
N LEU A 31 -2.68 8.64 -10.99
CA LEU A 31 -2.21 7.29 -10.65
C LEU A 31 -3.36 6.32 -10.38
N HIS A 32 -4.60 6.72 -10.68
CA HIS A 32 -5.83 5.96 -10.47
C HIS A 32 -5.99 5.44 -9.04
N ILE A 33 -5.60 6.26 -8.05
CA ILE A 33 -5.82 5.98 -6.64
C ILE A 33 -6.70 7.05 -6.00
N SER A 34 -7.45 6.64 -4.98
CA SER A 34 -8.17 7.59 -4.15
C SER A 34 -7.21 8.32 -3.19
N VAL A 35 -7.54 9.56 -2.82
CA VAL A 35 -6.83 10.31 -1.77
C VAL A 35 -6.77 9.50 -0.48
N ARG A 36 -7.86 8.81 -0.11
CA ARG A 36 -7.92 7.92 1.05
C ARG A 36 -6.91 6.78 0.99
N THR A 37 -6.61 6.27 -0.21
CA THR A 37 -5.59 5.24 -0.42
C THR A 37 -4.19 5.80 -0.12
N TYR A 38 -3.91 7.01 -0.62
CA TYR A 38 -2.66 7.73 -0.35
C TYR A 38 -2.52 8.02 1.16
N GLU A 39 -3.54 8.63 1.77
CA GLU A 39 -3.56 8.93 3.20
C GLU A 39 -3.32 7.69 4.05
N ARG A 40 -3.94 6.54 3.70
CA ARG A 40 -3.72 5.28 4.39
C ARG A 40 -2.26 4.79 4.30
N TRP A 41 -1.56 5.06 3.20
CA TRP A 41 -0.15 4.69 3.06
C TRP A 41 0.78 5.61 3.84
N VAL A 42 0.41 6.89 4.00
CA VAL A 42 1.21 7.90 4.69
C VAL A 42 0.96 7.94 6.21
N ALA A 43 -0.27 7.68 6.66
CA ALA A 43 -0.70 7.86 8.05
C ALA A 43 -0.03 6.91 9.07
N GLU A 44 0.50 5.76 8.65
CA GLU A 44 1.12 4.78 9.56
C GLU A 44 2.66 4.83 9.56
N GLY A 45 3.26 5.93 9.08
CA GLY A 45 4.71 6.15 9.16
C GLY A 45 5.53 5.29 8.18
N GLY A 46 4.88 4.64 7.21
CA GLY A 46 5.56 3.88 6.17
C GLY A 46 4.62 2.98 5.38
N VAL A 47 5.04 2.65 4.15
CA VAL A 47 4.34 1.72 3.28
C VAL A 47 4.28 0.33 3.93
N LYS A 48 3.14 -0.02 4.53
CA LYS A 48 2.93 -1.39 5.04
C LYS A 48 2.89 -2.40 3.89
N VAL A 49 3.87 -3.29 3.88
CA VAL A 49 3.88 -4.49 3.03
C VAL A 49 2.76 -5.43 3.47
N ASP A 50 2.23 -6.23 2.54
CA ASP A 50 1.24 -7.25 2.86
C ASP A 50 1.77 -8.18 3.97
N GLN A 51 1.10 -8.19 5.11
CA GLN A 51 1.46 -9.00 6.27
C GLN A 51 0.91 -10.43 6.18
N ARG A 52 0.03 -10.73 5.22
CA ARG A 52 -0.53 -12.09 5.03
C ARG A 52 0.53 -13.18 4.88
N PRO A 53 1.64 -12.98 4.14
CA PRO A 53 2.74 -13.94 4.08
C PRO A 53 3.68 -13.90 5.29
N LEU A 54 3.81 -12.73 5.94
CA LEU A 54 4.74 -12.53 7.06
C LEU A 54 4.17 -13.01 8.40
N THR A 55 2.85 -13.07 8.52
CA THR A 55 2.16 -13.48 9.74
C THR A 55 2.33 -14.99 9.96
N LYS A 56 2.84 -15.37 11.14
CA LYS A 56 2.90 -16.78 11.55
C LYS A 56 1.49 -17.37 11.55
N ARG A 57 1.23 -18.33 10.66
CA ARG A 57 -0.02 -19.09 10.63
C ARG A 57 0.19 -20.40 11.39
N PRO A 58 -0.47 -20.61 12.54
CA PRO A 58 -0.43 -21.90 13.20
C PRO A 58 -1.04 -22.98 12.30
N VAL A 59 -0.61 -24.22 12.49
CA VAL A 59 -1.18 -25.36 11.78
C VAL A 59 -2.67 -25.47 12.14
N PRO A 60 -3.58 -25.57 11.16
CA PRO A 60 -4.99 -25.72 11.44
C PRO A 60 -5.24 -27.05 12.18
N LYS A 61 -6.15 -27.02 13.16
CA LYS A 61 -6.50 -28.19 14.00
C LYS A 61 -6.85 -29.44 13.18
N ASN A 62 -7.40 -29.24 11.98
CA ASN A 62 -7.87 -30.31 11.10
C ASN A 62 -6.93 -30.50 9.87
N LYS A 63 -5.62 -30.28 10.02
CA LYS A 63 -4.66 -30.54 8.93
C LYS A 63 -4.70 -32.03 8.58
N LEU A 64 -4.99 -32.35 7.32
CA LEU A 64 -4.94 -33.72 6.80
C LEU A 64 -3.50 -34.25 6.89
N SER A 65 -3.32 -35.46 7.40
CA SER A 65 -2.04 -36.18 7.41
C SER A 65 -1.72 -36.72 6.01
N GLU A 66 -0.45 -36.72 5.64
CA GLU A 66 0.01 -37.44 4.45
C GLU A 66 -0.23 -38.94 4.63
N LYS A 67 -0.50 -39.62 3.52
CA LYS A 67 -0.88 -41.03 3.48
C LYS A 67 0.34 -41.93 3.37
#